data_AF-A0A818Y3X2-F1
#
_entry.id   AF-A0A818Y3X2-F1
#
_cell.length_a   1.000
_cell.length_b   1.000
_cell.length_c   1.000
_cell.angle_alpha   90.00
_cell.angle_beta   90.00
_cell.angle_gamma   90.00
#
_symmetry.space_group_name_H-M   'P 1'
#
loop_
_entity.id
_entity.type
_entity.pdbx_description
1 polymer ?
#
loop_
_entity_poly.entity_id
_entity_poly.type
_entity_poly.pdbx_seq_one_letter_code
_entity_poly.pdbx_strand_id
1 'polypeptide(L)'
;MQNQSARERTLPEPEAMPTTTRPSDTKTKSDKEFPSSTLKAAIPDQVDADLITAAFSGIMDLQLHTHFSDFNEVEKVSLFDHHKTTYSYGPVGGTPDTSIANHRCLLTIKAVNNMTIDCDVESNAKIEDIKERIHGLKKIPANKQRLIFAGKQLEDGKTINAYNISSKATLHLVIRVSADKPVILDAATLDPVHNFDFTNIKDDHETFRRGGEQYIRPCGFRRYALNVTDKYENLSWIGCDNGIGEWPVSYHGTGEFENKTMAQNGYALTQGQQYPFTSGVYSTPDINLAEKYAKKFTYNNEQYIVVLQNRINPTTLKKLQSNRSGAGDYWVSPNDTDVRPYGICIRQVENKVGH
;
A
#
# COMPACT_ATOMS: atom_id res chain seq x y z
N MET A 1 16.43 17.10 87.31
CA MET A 1 15.78 15.81 87.60
C MET A 1 14.32 16.07 87.91
N GLN A 2 13.40 15.69 87.01
CA GLN A 2 12.17 14.95 87.34
C GLN A 2 11.33 14.74 86.08
N ASN A 3 10.90 13.49 85.93
CA ASN A 3 10.16 12.90 84.83
C ASN A 3 8.77 13.51 84.65
N GLN A 4 8.34 13.65 83.40
CA GLN A 4 6.91 13.71 83.06
C GLN A 4 6.57 12.65 82.00
N SER A 5 5.90 11.60 82.49
CA SER A 5 4.70 10.96 81.95
C SER A 5 4.57 10.82 80.42
N ALA A 6 4.79 9.59 79.95
CA ALA A 6 4.38 9.12 78.64
C ALA A 6 2.86 8.95 78.58
N ARG A 7 2.21 9.59 77.60
CA ARG A 7 0.89 9.20 77.09
C ARG A 7 1.07 8.70 75.66
N GLU A 8 0.91 7.40 75.47
CA GLU A 8 0.75 6.79 74.15
C GLU A 8 -0.48 7.39 73.46
N ARG A 9 -0.27 7.99 72.29
CA ARG A 9 -1.33 8.31 71.33
C ARG A 9 -1.24 7.29 70.20
N THR A 10 -2.22 6.40 70.15
CA THR A 10 -2.50 5.50 69.03
C THR A 10 -2.69 6.31 67.75
N LEU A 11 -1.96 5.95 66.70
CA LEU A 11 -2.13 6.48 65.35
C LEU A 11 -3.46 5.96 64.76
N PRO A 12 -4.24 6.78 64.04
CA PRO A 12 -5.42 6.29 63.34
C PRO A 12 -5.01 5.45 62.12
N GLU A 13 -5.74 4.36 61.87
CA GLU A 13 -5.60 3.53 60.67
C GLU A 13 -5.86 4.35 59.38
N PRO A 14 -5.19 4.02 58.27
CA PRO A 14 -5.42 4.70 57.00
C PRO A 14 -6.79 4.34 56.43
N GLU A 15 -7.61 5.36 56.17
CA GLU A 15 -8.89 5.24 55.46
C GLU A 15 -8.69 4.58 54.09
N ALA A 16 -9.48 3.54 53.81
CA ALA A 16 -9.50 2.84 52.53
C ALA A 16 -9.96 3.78 51.41
N MET A 17 -9.11 3.94 50.39
CA MET A 17 -9.45 4.70 49.18
C MET A 17 -10.63 4.05 48.43
N PRO A 18 -11.55 4.85 47.86
CA PRO A 18 -12.69 4.33 47.13
C PRO A 18 -12.22 3.58 45.88
N THR A 19 -12.64 2.32 45.78
CA THR A 19 -12.45 1.45 44.62
C THR A 19 -13.00 2.14 43.37
N THR A 20 -12.11 2.60 42.50
CA THR A 20 -12.45 2.99 41.14
C THR A 20 -12.87 1.73 40.38
N THR A 21 -14.13 1.69 39.98
CA THR A 21 -14.68 0.67 39.09
C THR A 21 -13.91 0.73 37.77
N ARG A 22 -13.15 -0.34 37.50
CA ARG A 22 -12.43 -0.57 36.25
C ARG A 22 -13.44 -0.59 35.09
N PRO A 23 -13.20 0.11 33.97
CA PRO A 23 -14.03 -0.03 32.78
C PRO A 23 -14.01 -1.50 32.36
N SER A 24 -15.19 -2.02 32.06
CA SER A 24 -15.48 -3.38 31.61
C SER A 24 -14.40 -3.98 30.71
N ASP A 25 -13.89 -5.16 31.08
CA ASP A 25 -13.02 -5.99 30.27
C ASP A 25 -13.67 -6.27 28.91
N THR A 26 -13.26 -5.53 27.88
CA THR A 26 -13.52 -5.88 26.48
C THR A 26 -12.68 -7.12 26.19
N LYS A 27 -13.34 -8.26 25.96
CA LYS A 27 -12.69 -9.54 25.60
C LYS A 27 -11.87 -9.34 24.33
N THR A 28 -10.57 -9.16 24.49
CA THR A 28 -9.59 -9.16 23.39
C THR A 28 -9.34 -10.63 23.05
N LYS A 29 -9.86 -11.11 21.92
CA LYS A 29 -9.50 -12.44 21.42
C LYS A 29 -8.22 -12.32 20.59
N SER A 30 -7.25 -13.21 20.86
CA SER A 30 -6.18 -13.51 19.90
C SER A 30 -6.84 -14.06 18.65
N ASP A 31 -6.76 -13.30 17.57
CA ASP A 31 -7.44 -13.67 16.33
C ASP A 31 -6.67 -14.79 15.66
N LYS A 32 -7.23 -16.01 15.77
CA LYS A 32 -6.76 -17.19 15.05
C LYS A 32 -7.10 -17.03 13.55
N GLU A 33 -6.35 -16.19 12.84
CA GLU A 33 -6.19 -16.32 11.38
C GLU A 33 -5.54 -17.68 11.02
N PHE A 34 -5.06 -18.40 12.04
CA PHE A 34 -4.78 -19.83 12.03
C PHE A 34 -5.74 -20.56 12.98
N PRO A 35 -6.96 -20.93 12.55
CA PRO A 35 -7.91 -21.58 13.43
C PRO A 35 -7.34 -22.89 13.97
N SER A 36 -7.46 -23.04 15.29
CA SER A 36 -7.55 -24.33 15.95
C SER A 36 -8.67 -25.12 15.26
N SER A 37 -8.29 -25.99 14.33
CA SER A 37 -9.02 -27.14 13.77
C SER A 37 -10.47 -27.01 13.29
N THR A 38 -11.19 -25.89 13.46
CA THR A 38 -12.66 -25.93 13.37
C THR A 38 -13.32 -24.68 12.77
N LEU A 39 -12.79 -24.11 11.69
CA LEU A 39 -13.55 -23.31 10.69
C LEU A 39 -12.60 -22.97 9.52
N LYS A 40 -12.50 -23.88 8.54
CA LYS A 40 -11.87 -23.60 7.24
C LYS A 40 -12.95 -23.17 6.26
N ALA A 41 -13.10 -21.87 6.03
CA ALA A 41 -13.62 -21.41 4.75
C ALA A 41 -12.42 -21.18 3.83
N ALA A 42 -11.85 -22.29 3.31
CA ALA A 42 -10.84 -22.21 2.27
C ALA A 42 -11.54 -21.77 0.97
N ILE A 43 -10.94 -20.82 0.26
CA ILE A 43 -11.46 -20.34 -1.03
C ILE A 43 -11.23 -21.45 -2.09
N PRO A 44 -12.21 -21.81 -2.96
CA PRO A 44 -12.05 -22.88 -3.95
C PRO A 44 -10.98 -22.60 -5.03
N ASP A 45 -10.05 -23.54 -5.22
CA ASP A 45 -8.74 -23.32 -5.88
C ASP A 45 -8.73 -22.95 -7.38
N GLN A 46 -9.78 -23.22 -8.18
CA GLN A 46 -9.71 -23.08 -9.65
C GLN A 46 -10.36 -21.80 -10.21
N VAL A 47 -11.45 -21.32 -9.60
CA VAL A 47 -12.22 -20.15 -10.10
C VAL A 47 -11.52 -18.82 -9.81
N ASP A 48 -10.64 -18.81 -8.80
CA ASP A 48 -10.01 -17.58 -8.34
C ASP A 48 -8.67 -17.27 -9.01
N ALA A 49 -8.02 -18.22 -9.69
CA ALA A 49 -6.76 -17.96 -10.39
C ALA A 49 -6.91 -16.85 -11.45
N ASP A 50 -8.00 -16.87 -12.22
CA ASP A 50 -8.26 -15.86 -13.26
C ASP A 50 -8.66 -14.51 -12.64
N LEU A 51 -9.47 -14.52 -11.59
CA LEU A 51 -9.85 -13.32 -10.85
C LEU A 51 -8.64 -12.65 -10.21
N ILE A 52 -7.79 -13.43 -9.54
CA ILE A 52 -6.53 -12.98 -8.94
C ILE A 52 -5.63 -12.40 -10.02
N THR A 53 -5.47 -13.09 -11.15
CA THR A 53 -4.65 -12.60 -12.27
C THR A 53 -5.19 -11.30 -12.87
N ALA A 54 -6.51 -11.14 -12.98
CA ALA A 54 -7.13 -9.88 -13.41
C ALA A 54 -6.89 -8.75 -12.39
N ALA A 55 -6.94 -9.04 -11.09
CA ALA A 55 -6.62 -8.09 -10.04
C ALA A 55 -5.15 -7.64 -10.10
N PHE A 56 -4.22 -8.59 -10.25
CA PHE A 56 -2.79 -8.31 -10.42
C PHE A 56 -2.49 -7.55 -11.70
N SER A 57 -3.17 -7.85 -12.79
CA SER A 57 -3.10 -7.08 -14.04
C SER A 57 -3.47 -5.62 -13.78
N GLY A 58 -4.55 -5.37 -13.03
CA GLY A 58 -4.95 -4.04 -12.62
C GLY A 58 -3.93 -3.34 -11.73
N ILE A 59 -3.40 -4.02 -10.72
CA ILE A 59 -2.44 -3.48 -9.75
C ILE A 59 -1.11 -3.12 -10.42
N MET A 60 -0.56 -4.04 -11.21
CA MET A 60 0.75 -3.88 -11.86
C MET A 60 0.66 -3.10 -13.18
N ASP A 61 -0.56 -2.82 -13.65
CA ASP A 61 -0.84 -2.19 -14.94
C ASP A 61 -0.23 -2.96 -16.12
N LEU A 62 -0.19 -4.30 -15.98
CA LEU A 62 0.32 -5.25 -16.96
C LEU A 62 -0.82 -6.10 -17.53
N GLN A 63 -0.71 -6.49 -18.80
CA GLN A 63 -1.60 -7.51 -19.37
C GLN A 63 -1.07 -8.89 -18.99
N LEU A 64 -1.66 -9.51 -17.97
CA LEU A 64 -1.30 -10.87 -17.57
C LEU A 64 -2.20 -11.91 -18.25
N HIS A 65 -1.61 -13.05 -18.56
CA HIS A 65 -2.29 -14.19 -19.16
C HIS A 65 -2.45 -15.32 -18.14
N THR A 66 -3.62 -15.95 -18.12
CA THR A 66 -3.93 -17.09 -17.25
C THR A 66 -3.81 -18.43 -17.98
N HIS A 67 -4.12 -18.45 -19.27
CA HIS A 67 -3.94 -19.59 -20.15
C HIS A 67 -2.69 -19.39 -21.01
N PHE A 68 -1.71 -20.25 -20.79
CA PHE A 68 -0.40 -20.13 -21.43
C PHE A 68 0.18 -21.47 -21.92
N SER A 69 -0.66 -22.51 -22.02
CA SER A 69 -0.29 -23.84 -22.54
C SER A 69 0.25 -23.80 -23.97
N ASP A 70 -0.12 -22.77 -24.73
CA ASP A 70 0.17 -22.65 -26.15
C ASP A 70 1.49 -21.88 -26.42
N PHE A 71 2.17 -21.43 -25.36
CA PHE A 71 3.41 -20.66 -25.46
C PHE A 71 4.64 -21.47 -25.05
N ASN A 72 5.67 -21.46 -25.90
CA ASN A 72 6.93 -22.16 -25.63
C ASN A 72 7.77 -21.51 -24.52
N GLU A 73 7.63 -20.19 -24.33
CA GLU A 73 8.33 -19.43 -23.29
C GLU A 73 7.40 -18.35 -22.73
N VAL A 74 7.40 -18.17 -21.42
CA VAL A 74 6.60 -17.17 -20.69
C VAL A 74 7.50 -16.33 -19.79
N GLU A 75 7.12 -15.08 -19.54
CA GLU A 75 7.72 -14.23 -18.52
C GLU A 75 6.87 -14.32 -17.25
N LYS A 76 7.48 -14.71 -16.13
CA LYS A 76 6.81 -14.77 -14.83
C LYS A 76 7.06 -13.48 -14.08
N VAL A 77 6.00 -12.89 -13.53
CA VAL A 77 6.09 -11.70 -12.68
C VAL A 77 5.50 -11.97 -11.32
N SER A 78 6.05 -11.30 -10.31
CA SER A 78 5.56 -11.31 -8.94
C SER A 78 5.28 -9.88 -8.49
N LEU A 79 4.33 -9.72 -7.55
CA LEU A 79 4.07 -8.41 -6.94
C LEU A 79 5.32 -7.79 -6.32
N PHE A 80 6.18 -8.61 -5.74
CA PHE A 80 7.40 -8.17 -5.07
C PHE A 80 8.37 -7.49 -6.05
N ASP A 81 8.36 -7.88 -7.33
CA ASP A 81 9.17 -7.24 -8.38
C ASP A 81 8.63 -5.85 -8.75
N HIS A 82 7.34 -5.62 -8.48
CA HIS A 82 6.60 -4.41 -8.81
C HIS A 82 6.27 -3.54 -7.59
N HIS A 83 6.88 -3.79 -6.44
CA HIS A 83 6.58 -3.08 -5.20
C HIS A 83 6.71 -1.54 -5.37
N LYS A 84 7.82 -1.07 -5.93
CA LYS A 84 8.07 0.38 -6.13
C LYS A 84 7.09 1.06 -7.09
N THR A 85 6.56 0.32 -8.05
CA THR A 85 5.63 0.86 -9.08
C THR A 85 4.17 0.74 -8.68
N THR A 86 3.89 0.01 -7.59
CA THR A 86 2.52 -0.29 -7.17
C THR A 86 2.02 0.67 -6.09
N TYR A 87 2.88 1.09 -5.16
CA TYR A 87 2.47 1.94 -4.05
C TYR A 87 2.55 3.42 -4.41
N SER A 88 1.60 4.21 -3.95
CA SER A 88 1.70 5.67 -3.98
C SER A 88 2.76 6.17 -2.97
N TYR A 89 3.89 6.60 -3.53
CA TYR A 89 4.90 7.41 -2.87
C TYR A 89 4.54 8.90 -2.99
N GLY A 90 4.88 9.69 -1.98
CA GLY A 90 4.73 11.13 -2.07
C GLY A 90 5.56 11.89 -1.05
N PRO A 91 5.67 13.22 -1.23
CA PRO A 91 6.40 14.09 -0.33
C PRO A 91 5.81 14.05 1.07
N VAL A 92 6.63 14.32 2.08
CA VAL A 92 6.25 14.31 3.50
C VAL A 92 6.84 15.54 4.18
N GLY A 93 6.01 16.28 4.91
CA GLY A 93 6.47 17.44 5.66
C GLY A 93 6.69 18.70 4.82
N GLY A 94 7.27 19.71 5.48
CA GLY A 94 7.65 20.99 4.87
C GLY A 94 6.54 22.04 4.85
N THR A 95 6.89 23.33 4.95
CA THR A 95 6.10 24.36 4.26
C THR A 95 6.10 24.00 2.78
N PRO A 96 5.01 24.23 2.00
CA PRO A 96 5.10 24.09 0.55
C PRO A 96 6.36 24.86 0.14
N ASP A 97 7.37 24.15 -0.35
CA ASP A 97 8.62 24.80 -0.68
C ASP A 97 8.30 25.77 -1.81
N THR A 98 8.14 27.04 -1.45
CA THR A 98 8.01 28.16 -2.37
C THR A 98 9.40 28.70 -2.73
N SER A 99 10.49 28.02 -2.32
CA SER A 99 11.87 28.49 -2.46
C SER A 99 12.81 27.59 -3.27
N ILE A 100 12.51 26.30 -3.48
CA ILE A 100 12.73 25.72 -4.80
C ILE A 100 11.51 26.17 -5.56
N ALA A 101 11.65 27.13 -6.47
CA ALA A 101 10.61 27.30 -7.46
C ALA A 101 10.39 25.90 -8.08
N ASN A 102 9.23 25.30 -7.75
CA ASN A 102 8.66 24.10 -8.34
C ASN A 102 8.54 24.36 -9.83
N HIS A 103 9.67 24.38 -10.52
CA HIS A 103 9.76 24.56 -11.94
C HIS A 103 9.39 23.20 -12.51
N ARG A 104 8.09 22.96 -12.51
CA ARG A 104 7.48 21.92 -13.30
C ARG A 104 8.05 22.03 -14.70
N CYS A 105 8.69 20.95 -15.11
CA CYS A 105 9.33 20.80 -16.38
C CYS A 105 8.32 20.08 -17.27
N LEU A 106 7.72 20.81 -18.20
CA LEU A 106 6.80 20.22 -19.16
C LEU A 106 7.61 19.67 -20.32
N LEU A 107 7.71 18.37 -20.44
CA LEU A 107 8.43 17.70 -21.53
C LEU A 107 7.45 17.25 -22.60
N THR A 108 7.85 17.38 -23.87
CA THR A 108 7.10 16.82 -24.99
C THR A 108 7.73 15.49 -25.40
N ILE A 109 7.03 14.37 -25.25
CA ILE A 109 7.53 13.06 -25.65
C ILE A 109 6.92 12.72 -27.01
N LYS A 110 7.77 12.52 -28.02
CA LYS A 110 7.34 12.08 -29.36
C LYS A 110 7.66 10.61 -29.57
N ALA A 111 6.62 9.80 -29.75
CA ALA A 111 6.76 8.40 -30.11
C ALA A 111 6.84 8.23 -31.64
N VAL A 112 7.34 7.07 -32.08
CA VAL A 112 7.57 6.75 -33.50
C VAL A 112 6.26 6.68 -34.33
N ASN A 113 5.12 6.46 -33.69
CA ASN A 113 3.79 6.42 -34.32
C ASN A 113 3.11 7.80 -34.43
N ASN A 114 3.88 8.89 -34.42
CA ASN A 114 3.39 10.28 -34.37
C ASN A 114 2.57 10.65 -33.12
N MET A 115 2.51 9.79 -32.10
CA MET A 115 1.90 10.15 -30.82
C MET A 115 2.79 11.14 -30.06
N THR A 116 2.18 12.21 -29.57
CA THR A 116 2.82 13.18 -28.69
C THR A 116 2.24 13.08 -27.29
N ILE A 117 3.08 13.13 -26.26
CA ILE A 117 2.71 13.05 -24.84
C ILE A 117 3.29 14.27 -24.14
N ASP A 118 2.43 15.06 -23.50
CA ASP A 118 2.89 16.13 -22.62
C ASP A 118 3.11 15.56 -21.23
N CYS A 119 4.37 15.50 -20.82
CA CYS A 119 4.84 14.84 -19.62
C CYS A 119 5.33 15.90 -18.64
N ASP A 120 4.53 16.15 -17.61
CA ASP A 120 4.80 17.16 -16.60
C ASP A 120 5.48 16.54 -15.38
N VAL A 121 6.74 16.92 -15.14
CA VAL A 121 7.63 16.33 -14.13
C VAL A 121 8.38 17.41 -13.35
N GLU A 122 9.04 17.03 -12.27
CA GLU A 122 9.88 17.95 -11.49
C GLU A 122 11.16 18.34 -12.26
N SER A 123 11.69 19.55 -12.04
CA SER A 123 12.90 20.06 -12.71
C SER A 123 14.17 19.23 -12.41
N ASN A 124 14.15 18.38 -11.39
CA ASN A 124 15.23 17.48 -11.00
C ASN A 124 14.86 16.00 -11.19
N ALA A 125 13.73 15.71 -11.86
CA ALA A 125 13.22 14.36 -12.05
C ALA A 125 14.28 13.43 -12.65
N LYS A 126 14.27 12.17 -12.21
CA LYS A 126 15.09 11.12 -12.81
C LYS A 126 14.43 10.58 -14.07
N ILE A 127 15.23 9.92 -14.89
CA ILE A 127 14.73 9.27 -16.13
C ILE A 127 13.71 8.18 -15.82
N GLU A 128 13.89 7.45 -14.72
CA GLU A 128 12.92 6.45 -14.24
C GLU A 128 11.55 7.08 -13.92
N ASP A 129 11.53 8.25 -13.29
CA ASP A 129 10.29 8.97 -12.97
C ASP A 129 9.54 9.41 -14.24
N ILE A 130 10.25 9.84 -15.29
CA ILE A 130 9.65 10.19 -16.58
C ILE A 130 9.05 8.96 -17.25
N LYS A 131 9.76 7.82 -17.20
CA LYS A 131 9.25 6.57 -17.77
C LYS A 131 7.98 6.12 -17.06
N GLU A 132 7.96 6.20 -15.73
CA GLU A 132 6.74 5.90 -14.96
C GLU A 132 5.61 6.88 -15.28
N ARG A 133 5.92 8.17 -15.51
CA ARG A 133 4.90 9.14 -15.93
C ARG A 133 4.30 8.81 -17.29
N ILE A 134 5.13 8.40 -18.26
CA ILE A 134 4.68 7.95 -19.58
C ILE A 134 3.87 6.66 -19.46
N HIS A 135 4.28 5.75 -18.57
CA HIS A 135 3.54 4.52 -18.29
C HIS A 135 2.12 4.84 -17.81
N GLY A 136 1.97 5.72 -16.81
CA GLY A 136 0.66 6.15 -16.34
C GLY A 136 -0.23 6.81 -17.42
N LEU A 137 0.37 7.59 -18.32
CA LEU A 137 -0.35 8.32 -19.37
C LEU A 137 -0.73 7.46 -20.58
N LYS A 138 0.13 6.50 -20.97
CA LYS A 138 0.01 5.76 -22.24
C LYS A 138 -0.01 4.25 -22.09
N LYS A 139 0.11 3.72 -20.88
CA LYS A 139 0.11 2.28 -20.58
C LYS A 139 1.24 1.52 -21.29
N ILE A 140 2.39 2.19 -21.45
CA ILE A 140 3.61 1.59 -21.99
C ILE A 140 4.52 1.23 -20.81
N PRO A 141 4.82 -0.06 -20.55
CA PRO A 141 5.66 -0.45 -19.41
C PRO A 141 7.04 0.22 -19.43
N ALA A 142 7.52 0.72 -18.28
CA ALA A 142 8.78 1.48 -18.18
C ALA A 142 10.00 0.74 -18.75
N ASN A 143 10.07 -0.59 -18.58
CA ASN A 143 11.13 -1.44 -19.13
C ASN A 143 11.10 -1.55 -20.67
N LYS A 144 9.93 -1.37 -21.30
CA LYS A 144 9.75 -1.29 -22.76
C LYS A 144 10.04 0.12 -23.30
N GLN A 145 10.23 1.12 -22.44
CA GLN A 145 10.51 2.49 -22.86
C GLN A 145 12.01 2.76 -23.01
N ARG A 146 12.39 3.25 -24.20
CA ARG A 146 13.70 3.87 -24.44
C ARG A 146 13.49 5.35 -24.74
N LEU A 147 13.92 6.20 -23.82
CA LEU A 147 13.93 7.64 -24.00
C LEU A 147 15.25 8.10 -24.63
N ILE A 148 15.15 8.97 -25.63
CA ILE A 148 16.29 9.51 -26.38
C ILE A 148 16.18 11.03 -26.41
N PHE A 149 17.29 11.71 -26.13
CA PHE A 149 17.39 13.17 -26.24
C PHE A 149 18.72 13.54 -26.91
N ALA A 150 18.69 14.47 -27.87
CA ALA A 150 19.86 14.90 -28.64
C ALA A 150 20.72 13.73 -29.17
N GLY A 151 20.07 12.66 -29.65
CA GLY A 151 20.73 11.45 -30.17
C GLY A 151 21.32 10.51 -29.12
N LYS A 152 21.20 10.83 -27.82
CA LYS A 152 21.69 9.99 -26.72
C LYS A 152 20.53 9.25 -26.04
N GLN A 153 20.74 7.96 -25.75
CA GLN A 153 19.83 7.21 -24.89
C GLN A 153 19.95 7.71 -23.45
N LEU A 154 18.82 7.93 -22.81
CA LEU A 154 18.74 8.30 -21.40
C LEU A 154 18.80 7.06 -20.52
N GLU A 155 19.52 7.15 -19.41
CA GLU A 155 19.78 6.06 -18.47
C GLU A 155 19.04 6.30 -17.15
N ASP A 156 18.56 5.21 -16.55
CA ASP A 156 17.92 5.26 -15.24
C ASP A 156 18.91 5.69 -14.15
N GLY A 157 18.40 6.24 -13.05
CA GLY A 157 19.21 6.84 -11.99
C GLY A 157 19.81 8.23 -12.28
N LYS A 158 19.87 8.68 -13.55
CA LYS A 158 20.29 10.05 -13.90
C LYS A 158 19.12 11.02 -13.90
N THR A 159 19.38 12.30 -13.62
CA THR A 159 18.37 13.37 -13.65
C THR A 159 18.29 14.04 -15.02
N ILE A 160 17.19 14.72 -15.31
CA ILE A 160 17.07 15.55 -16.52
C ILE A 160 18.15 16.64 -16.61
N ASN A 161 18.58 17.17 -15.47
CA ASN A 161 19.66 18.16 -15.38
C ASN A 161 21.02 17.57 -15.77
N ALA A 162 21.28 16.29 -15.47
CA ALA A 162 22.50 15.60 -15.90
C ALA A 162 22.62 15.52 -17.43
N TYR A 163 21.50 15.64 -18.15
CA TYR A 163 21.42 15.67 -19.61
C TYR A 163 21.19 17.08 -20.18
N ASN A 164 21.18 18.12 -19.35
CA ASN A 164 20.83 19.50 -19.71
C ASN A 164 19.46 19.61 -20.41
N ILE A 165 18.49 18.81 -19.98
CA ILE A 165 17.12 18.84 -20.51
C ILE A 165 16.35 19.93 -19.76
N SER A 166 15.86 20.94 -20.50
CA SER A 166 15.06 22.03 -19.97
C SER A 166 13.56 21.82 -20.17
N SER A 167 12.74 22.64 -19.51
CA SER A 167 11.29 22.69 -19.77
C SER A 167 11.02 22.98 -21.25
N LYS A 168 9.97 22.36 -21.78
CA LYS A 168 9.55 22.33 -23.20
C LYS A 168 10.50 21.60 -24.14
N ALA A 169 11.49 20.87 -23.60
CA ALA A 169 12.31 19.99 -24.43
C ALA A 169 11.49 18.84 -25.02
N THR A 170 11.88 18.40 -26.22
CA THR A 170 11.30 17.22 -26.86
C THR A 170 12.20 16.01 -26.67
N LEU A 171 11.66 14.95 -26.06
CA LEU A 171 12.30 13.63 -25.98
C LEU A 171 11.65 12.69 -26.99
N HIS A 172 12.42 11.74 -27.50
CA HIS A 172 11.90 10.69 -28.37
C HIS A 172 11.70 9.40 -27.59
N LEU A 173 10.51 8.82 -27.67
CA LEU A 173 10.18 7.51 -27.11
C LEU A 173 10.26 6.45 -28.20
N VAL A 174 11.16 5.50 -28.00
CA VAL A 174 11.22 4.26 -28.77
C VAL A 174 10.68 3.13 -27.90
N ILE A 175 9.64 2.46 -28.37
CA ILE A 175 9.12 1.26 -27.72
C ILE A 175 10.02 0.10 -28.14
N ARG A 176 10.60 -0.58 -27.17
CA ARG A 176 11.36 -1.81 -27.44
C ARG A 176 10.37 -2.93 -27.70
N VAL A 177 10.44 -3.49 -28.91
CA VAL A 177 9.79 -4.75 -29.25
C VAL A 177 10.71 -5.86 -28.79
N SER A 178 10.55 -6.29 -27.54
CA SER A 178 10.99 -7.64 -27.18
C SER A 178 10.02 -8.62 -27.86
N ALA A 179 10.47 -9.80 -28.29
CA ALA A 179 9.55 -10.87 -28.65
C ALA A 179 8.56 -10.99 -27.48
N ASP A 180 7.27 -10.70 -27.71
CA ASP A 180 6.27 -10.61 -26.65
C ASP A 180 6.06 -12.01 -26.07
N LYS A 181 6.93 -12.37 -25.13
CA LYS A 181 6.67 -13.47 -24.21
C LYS A 181 5.41 -13.08 -23.45
N PRO A 182 4.40 -13.95 -23.39
CA PRO A 182 3.26 -13.73 -22.53
C PRO A 182 3.75 -13.54 -21.11
N VAL A 183 3.24 -12.51 -20.46
CA VAL A 183 3.51 -12.25 -19.06
C VAL A 183 2.44 -12.97 -18.24
N ILE A 184 2.86 -13.79 -17.28
CA ILE A 184 1.96 -14.54 -16.40
C ILE A 184 2.29 -14.20 -14.94
N LEU A 185 1.28 -14.28 -14.08
CA LEU A 185 1.52 -14.22 -12.64
C LEU A 185 2.26 -15.48 -12.20
N ASP A 186 3.38 -15.33 -11.49
CA ASP A 186 4.04 -16.47 -10.88
C ASP A 186 3.15 -17.04 -9.77
N ALA A 187 2.66 -18.27 -9.94
CA ALA A 187 1.86 -18.96 -8.95
C ALA A 187 2.57 -19.07 -7.58
N ALA A 188 3.91 -19.09 -7.56
CA ALA A 188 4.70 -19.08 -6.33
C ALA A 188 4.52 -17.79 -5.49
N THR A 189 3.98 -16.72 -6.08
CA THR A 189 3.64 -15.47 -5.38
C THR A 189 2.47 -15.65 -4.42
N LEU A 190 1.60 -16.64 -4.66
CA LEU A 190 0.38 -16.86 -3.89
C LEU A 190 0.60 -17.89 -2.78
N ASP A 191 -0.17 -17.74 -1.72
CA ASP A 191 -0.17 -18.68 -0.59
C ASP A 191 -1.61 -19.15 -0.29
N PRO A 192 -2.19 -20.03 -1.13
CA PRO A 192 -3.61 -20.33 -1.07
C PRO A 192 -4.09 -20.90 0.27
N VAL A 193 -3.20 -21.56 1.03
CA VAL A 193 -3.56 -22.14 2.33
C VAL A 193 -3.87 -21.09 3.40
N HIS A 194 -3.47 -19.83 3.18
CA HIS A 194 -3.77 -18.68 4.03
C HIS A 194 -4.82 -17.73 3.44
N ASN A 195 -5.47 -18.11 2.33
CA ASN A 195 -6.62 -17.37 1.81
C ASN A 195 -7.78 -17.40 2.82
N PHE A 196 -8.55 -16.31 2.86
CA PHE A 196 -9.68 -16.21 3.77
C PHE A 196 -10.81 -15.37 3.18
N ASP A 197 -12.04 -15.88 3.28
CA ASP A 197 -13.23 -15.20 2.78
C ASP A 197 -13.92 -14.39 3.89
N PHE A 198 -13.79 -13.06 3.82
CA PHE A 198 -14.46 -12.14 4.73
C PHE A 198 -15.79 -11.61 4.19
N THR A 199 -16.27 -12.07 3.02
CA THR A 199 -17.44 -11.52 2.32
C THR A 199 -18.68 -11.44 3.22
N ASN A 200 -18.93 -12.48 4.01
CA ASN A 200 -20.11 -12.59 4.88
C ASN A 200 -19.78 -12.39 6.37
N ILE A 201 -18.63 -11.80 6.69
CA ILE A 201 -18.18 -11.59 8.07
C ILE A 201 -18.51 -10.17 8.52
N LYS A 202 -18.94 -10.05 9.77
CA LYS A 202 -19.12 -8.78 10.49
C LYS A 202 -18.40 -8.85 11.82
N ASP A 203 -17.73 -7.76 12.18
CA ASP A 203 -16.91 -7.64 13.39
C ASP A 203 -17.69 -6.95 14.52
N ASP A 204 -19.01 -7.12 14.53
CA ASP A 204 -19.91 -6.40 15.42
C ASP A 204 -19.48 -6.61 16.89
N HIS A 205 -19.02 -5.53 17.53
CA HIS A 205 -18.56 -5.47 18.91
C HIS A 205 -17.25 -6.24 19.25
N GLU A 206 -16.51 -6.74 18.26
CA GLU A 206 -15.18 -7.33 18.46
C GLU A 206 -14.07 -6.35 18.08
N THR A 207 -12.93 -6.39 18.79
CA THR A 207 -11.75 -5.58 18.48
C THR A 207 -10.55 -6.50 18.31
N PHE A 208 -9.94 -6.43 17.13
CA PHE A 208 -8.76 -7.22 16.79
C PHE A 208 -7.51 -6.36 16.84
N ARG A 209 -6.36 -7.01 17.07
CA ARG A 209 -5.06 -6.34 17.11
C ARG A 209 -3.98 -7.14 16.41
N ARG A 210 -3.05 -6.42 15.80
CA ARG A 210 -1.86 -6.95 15.11
C ARG A 210 -0.69 -6.00 15.33
N GLY A 211 0.48 -6.52 15.70
CA GLY A 211 1.67 -5.69 15.93
C GLY A 211 1.45 -4.54 16.91
N GLY A 212 0.59 -4.74 17.92
CA GLY A 212 0.25 -3.73 18.92
C GLY A 212 -0.82 -2.72 18.50
N GLU A 213 -1.24 -2.68 17.23
CA GLU A 213 -2.25 -1.75 16.71
C GLU A 213 -3.61 -2.41 16.54
N GLN A 214 -4.68 -1.61 16.49
CA GLN A 214 -6.00 -2.11 16.12
C GLN A 214 -5.96 -2.62 14.67
N TYR A 215 -6.51 -3.81 14.47
CA TYR A 215 -6.65 -4.43 13.17
C TYR A 215 -8.12 -4.37 12.74
N ILE A 216 -8.42 -3.52 11.76
CA ILE A 216 -9.73 -3.51 11.09
C ILE A 216 -9.67 -4.59 10.03
N ARG A 217 -10.38 -5.70 10.22
CA ARG A 217 -10.36 -6.82 9.27
C ARG A 217 -11.04 -6.42 7.96
N PRO A 218 -10.67 -7.03 6.82
CA PRO A 218 -11.20 -6.66 5.52
C PRO A 218 -12.61 -7.25 5.31
N CYS A 219 -13.53 -7.01 6.24
CA CYS A 219 -14.91 -7.48 6.18
C CYS A 219 -15.60 -7.03 4.90
N GLY A 220 -16.27 -7.98 4.23
CA GLY A 220 -16.84 -7.81 2.89
C GLY A 220 -15.90 -8.18 1.73
N PHE A 221 -14.61 -8.45 1.97
CA PHE A 221 -13.65 -8.80 0.91
C PHE A 221 -13.27 -10.29 0.93
N ARG A 222 -12.86 -10.82 -0.21
CA ARG A 222 -12.05 -12.05 -0.28
C ARG A 222 -10.59 -11.68 -0.17
N ARG A 223 -9.89 -12.20 0.84
CA ARG A 223 -8.46 -11.95 1.07
C ARG A 223 -7.64 -13.12 0.52
N TYR A 224 -6.76 -12.82 -0.42
CA TYR A 224 -5.81 -13.76 -0.99
C TYR A 224 -4.43 -13.49 -0.41
N ALA A 225 -3.78 -14.52 0.12
CA ALA A 225 -2.49 -14.38 0.76
C ALA A 225 -1.34 -14.43 -0.26
N LEU A 226 -0.28 -13.67 0.03
CA LEU A 226 0.96 -13.71 -0.72
C LEU A 226 1.96 -14.57 0.03
N ASN A 227 2.73 -15.36 -0.73
CA ASN A 227 3.83 -16.12 -0.18
C ASN A 227 5.01 -15.20 0.10
N VAL A 228 5.31 -15.05 1.39
CA VAL A 228 6.37 -14.16 1.90
C VAL A 228 7.55 -14.92 2.51
N THR A 229 7.55 -16.26 2.42
CA THR A 229 8.49 -17.14 3.14
C THR A 229 9.95 -16.89 2.80
N ASP A 230 10.26 -16.45 1.59
CA ASP A 230 11.59 -16.18 1.06
C ASP A 230 11.82 -14.70 0.70
N LYS A 231 10.89 -13.81 1.07
CA LYS A 231 10.88 -12.41 0.61
C LYS A 231 11.54 -11.42 1.56
N TYR A 232 11.67 -11.78 2.83
CA TYR A 232 12.21 -10.90 3.87
C TYR A 232 13.18 -11.65 4.78
N GLU A 233 13.89 -10.91 5.63
CA GLU A 233 14.99 -11.43 6.45
C GLU A 233 14.54 -12.51 7.45
N ASN A 234 13.27 -12.46 7.87
CA ASN A 234 12.63 -13.43 8.75
C ASN A 234 11.11 -13.29 8.66
N LEU A 235 10.36 -14.07 9.46
CA LEU A 235 8.90 -14.05 9.55
C LEU A 235 8.38 -13.51 10.90
N SER A 236 9.21 -12.92 11.75
CA SER A 236 8.76 -12.44 13.08
C SER A 236 7.76 -11.29 13.00
N TRP A 237 7.73 -10.58 11.87
CA TRP A 237 6.81 -9.48 11.59
C TRP A 237 5.39 -9.94 11.25
N ILE A 238 5.21 -11.19 10.82
CA ILE A 238 3.93 -11.75 10.37
C ILE A 238 3.38 -12.76 11.41
N GLY A 239 2.84 -12.23 12.49
CA GLY A 239 2.16 -13.01 13.54
C GLY A 239 0.71 -12.57 13.79
N CYS A 240 0.01 -13.34 14.62
CA CYS A 240 -1.40 -13.10 15.00
C CYS A 240 -1.63 -12.88 16.49
N ASP A 241 -0.57 -12.93 17.31
CA ASP A 241 -0.66 -12.97 18.76
C ASP A 241 -0.18 -11.68 19.43
N ASN A 242 0.17 -10.66 18.62
CA ASN A 242 0.81 -9.43 19.08
C ASN A 242 2.14 -9.71 19.81
N GLY A 243 2.87 -10.72 19.33
CA GLY A 243 4.21 -11.05 19.82
C GLY A 243 5.24 -9.95 19.55
N ILE A 244 6.38 -10.04 20.25
CA ILE A 244 7.51 -9.13 20.06
C ILE A 244 8.00 -9.22 18.61
N GLY A 245 8.12 -8.07 17.95
CA GLY A 245 8.58 -7.97 16.56
C GLY A 245 7.47 -8.05 15.52
N GLU A 246 6.20 -8.31 15.90
CA GLU A 246 5.07 -8.26 14.97
C GLU A 246 4.83 -6.85 14.44
N TRP A 247 4.48 -6.75 13.16
CA TRP A 247 4.20 -5.48 12.50
C TRP A 247 2.69 -5.24 12.41
N PRO A 248 2.21 -4.00 12.59
CA PRO A 248 0.80 -3.67 12.42
C PRO A 248 0.33 -3.81 10.97
N VAL A 249 -0.99 -3.99 10.80
CA VAL A 249 -1.61 -4.12 9.48
C VAL A 249 -2.01 -2.75 8.94
N SER A 250 -1.75 -2.52 7.66
CA SER A 250 -2.31 -1.39 6.91
C SER A 250 -2.81 -1.83 5.54
N TYR A 251 -3.52 -0.93 4.89
CA TYR A 251 -4.12 -1.11 3.57
C TYR A 251 -3.67 0.00 2.63
N HIS A 252 -3.57 -0.34 1.34
CA HIS A 252 -3.19 0.60 0.30
C HIS A 252 -4.05 0.41 -0.95
N GLY A 253 -4.70 1.48 -1.39
CA GLY A 253 -5.37 1.52 -2.68
C GLY A 253 -4.45 2.10 -3.75
N THR A 254 -4.25 1.36 -4.84
CA THR A 254 -3.31 1.71 -5.93
C THR A 254 -3.95 2.53 -7.07
N GLY A 255 -5.23 2.87 -6.92
CA GLY A 255 -5.98 3.75 -7.81
C GLY A 255 -6.01 5.21 -7.35
N GLU A 256 -7.01 5.94 -7.84
CA GLU A 256 -7.20 7.36 -7.57
C GLU A 256 -8.59 7.62 -6.98
N PHE A 257 -8.65 8.56 -6.03
CA PHE A 257 -9.89 9.11 -5.48
C PHE A 257 -9.88 10.62 -5.71
N GLU A 258 -10.94 11.17 -6.30
CA GLU A 258 -11.01 12.60 -6.66
C GLU A 258 -9.81 13.07 -7.50
N ASN A 259 -9.37 12.24 -8.45
CA ASN A 259 -8.18 12.45 -9.30
C ASN A 259 -6.87 12.62 -8.53
N LYS A 260 -6.79 12.04 -7.32
CA LYS A 260 -5.61 12.05 -6.48
C LYS A 260 -5.27 10.67 -5.95
N THR A 261 -3.99 10.38 -5.86
CA THR A 261 -3.50 9.18 -5.18
C THR A 261 -3.63 9.33 -3.66
N MET A 262 -3.51 8.21 -2.94
CA MET A 262 -3.49 8.22 -1.49
C MET A 262 -2.36 9.11 -0.94
N ALA A 263 -1.19 9.10 -1.57
CA ALA A 263 -0.08 9.96 -1.19
C ALA A 263 -0.37 11.46 -1.39
N GLN A 264 -1.02 11.84 -2.49
CA GLN A 264 -1.36 13.24 -2.75
C GLN A 264 -2.37 13.80 -1.75
N ASN A 265 -3.37 13.00 -1.36
CA ASN A 265 -4.32 13.40 -0.32
C ASN A 265 -3.71 13.33 1.08
N GLY A 266 -2.89 12.31 1.36
CA GLY A 266 -2.18 12.18 2.63
C GLY A 266 -1.15 13.28 2.87
N TYR A 267 -0.51 13.80 1.81
CA TYR A 267 0.47 14.88 1.92
C TYR A 267 -0.09 16.12 2.63
N ALA A 268 -1.35 16.47 2.38
CA ALA A 268 -2.03 17.60 3.02
C ALA A 268 -2.03 17.52 4.55
N LEU A 269 -1.97 16.31 5.12
CA LEU A 269 -1.92 16.09 6.57
C LEU A 269 -0.52 16.27 7.17
N THR A 270 0.52 16.30 6.33
CA THR A 270 1.93 16.42 6.75
C THR A 270 2.48 17.83 6.57
N GLN A 271 1.78 18.70 5.84
CA GLN A 271 2.25 20.06 5.55
C GLN A 271 2.47 20.87 6.83
N GLY A 272 3.58 21.61 6.86
CA GLY A 272 4.00 22.43 7.99
C GLY A 272 4.60 21.66 9.17
N GLN A 273 4.71 20.33 9.07
CA GLN A 273 5.30 19.50 10.12
C GLN A 273 6.71 19.03 9.71
N GLN A 274 7.55 18.77 10.70
CA GLN A 274 8.91 18.26 10.50
C GLN A 274 8.91 16.74 10.55
N TYR A 275 9.55 16.12 9.56
CA TYR A 275 9.74 14.68 9.47
C TYR A 275 11.22 14.37 9.23
N PRO A 276 11.72 13.20 9.68
CA PRO A 276 13.10 12.78 9.46
C PRO A 276 13.37 12.30 8.02
N PHE A 277 12.36 12.40 7.13
CA PHE A 277 12.40 12.00 5.72
C PHE A 277 11.51 12.94 4.91
N THR A 278 11.79 13.07 3.62
CA THR A 278 11.14 14.03 2.72
C THR A 278 10.09 13.39 1.80
N SER A 279 10.03 12.06 1.75
CA SER A 279 9.09 11.28 0.95
C SER A 279 8.81 9.94 1.65
N GLY A 280 7.65 9.35 1.40
CA GLY A 280 7.26 8.09 2.02
C GLY A 280 6.07 7.41 1.34
N VAL A 281 5.81 6.17 1.76
CA VAL A 281 4.66 5.35 1.35
C VAL A 281 3.47 5.67 2.24
N TYR A 282 2.39 6.13 1.61
CA TYR A 282 1.13 6.38 2.32
C TYR A 282 0.28 5.11 2.36
N SER A 283 -0.29 4.80 3.52
CA SER A 283 -1.24 3.71 3.72
C SER A 283 -2.27 4.10 4.78
N THR A 284 -3.19 3.21 5.14
CA THR A 284 -4.18 3.47 6.19
C THR A 284 -4.50 2.20 6.98
N PRO A 285 -4.76 2.25 8.29
CA PRO A 285 -5.26 1.10 9.03
C PRO A 285 -6.72 0.75 8.71
N ASP A 286 -7.45 1.62 7.99
CA ASP A 286 -8.86 1.45 7.66
C ASP A 286 -9.05 1.05 6.19
N ILE A 287 -9.48 -0.19 5.96
CA ILE A 287 -9.74 -0.68 4.61
C ILE A 287 -10.81 0.13 3.87
N ASN A 288 -11.78 0.73 4.57
CA ASN A 288 -12.82 1.53 3.93
C ASN A 288 -12.25 2.85 3.37
N LEU A 289 -11.22 3.40 4.02
CA LEU A 289 -10.48 4.53 3.48
C LEU A 289 -9.63 4.08 2.28
N ALA A 290 -8.93 2.94 2.38
CA ALA A 290 -8.13 2.41 1.28
C ALA A 290 -8.98 2.08 0.04
N GLU A 291 -10.22 1.61 0.25
CA GLU A 291 -11.18 1.32 -0.79
C GLU A 291 -11.48 2.51 -1.69
N LYS A 292 -11.52 3.74 -1.15
CA LYS A 292 -11.74 4.95 -1.96
C LYS A 292 -10.69 5.08 -3.07
N TYR A 293 -9.47 4.60 -2.79
CA TYR A 293 -8.33 4.56 -3.71
C TYR A 293 -8.14 3.17 -4.33
N ALA A 294 -9.07 2.23 -4.21
CA ALA A 294 -8.88 0.89 -4.76
C ALA A 294 -8.75 0.92 -6.29
N LYS A 295 -7.89 0.06 -6.83
CA LYS A 295 -7.85 -0.15 -8.27
C LYS A 295 -9.10 -0.90 -8.69
N LYS A 296 -9.82 -0.34 -9.67
CA LYS A 296 -10.97 -1.00 -10.30
C LYS A 296 -10.49 -1.85 -11.47
N PHE A 297 -11.09 -3.02 -11.65
CA PHE A 297 -10.84 -3.91 -12.77
C PHE A 297 -12.09 -4.69 -13.15
N THR A 298 -12.13 -5.19 -14.38
CA THR A 298 -13.25 -5.97 -14.91
C THR A 298 -12.86 -7.45 -14.96
N TYR A 299 -13.74 -8.32 -14.50
CA TYR A 299 -13.62 -9.77 -14.64
C TYR A 299 -15.01 -10.36 -14.90
N ASN A 300 -15.15 -11.24 -15.89
CA ASN A 300 -16.44 -11.84 -16.28
C ASN A 300 -17.61 -10.84 -16.42
N ASN A 301 -17.35 -9.68 -17.04
CA ASN A 301 -18.29 -8.56 -17.22
C ASN A 301 -18.79 -7.89 -15.93
N GLU A 302 -18.21 -8.23 -14.79
CA GLU A 302 -18.49 -7.62 -13.49
C GLU A 302 -17.33 -6.69 -13.09
N GLN A 303 -17.66 -5.68 -12.29
CA GLN A 303 -16.68 -4.75 -11.76
C GLN A 303 -16.18 -5.22 -10.40
N TYR A 304 -14.88 -5.18 -10.22
CA TYR A 304 -14.21 -5.51 -8.97
C TYR A 304 -13.29 -4.37 -8.54
N ILE A 305 -13.01 -4.34 -7.25
CA ILE A 305 -11.95 -3.52 -6.66
C ILE A 305 -10.91 -4.42 -6.01
N VAL A 306 -9.67 -3.93 -5.97
CA VAL A 306 -8.58 -4.57 -5.23
C VAL A 306 -7.82 -3.56 -4.37
N VAL A 307 -7.51 -3.99 -3.15
CA VAL A 307 -6.73 -3.25 -2.14
C VAL A 307 -5.56 -4.12 -1.69
N LEU A 308 -4.39 -3.53 -1.54
CA LEU A 308 -3.22 -4.21 -0.97
C LEU A 308 -3.31 -4.23 0.55
N GLN A 309 -2.96 -5.38 1.13
CA GLN A 309 -2.87 -5.59 2.56
C GLN A 309 -1.40 -5.75 2.95
N ASN A 310 -0.96 -4.93 3.91
CA ASN A 310 0.44 -4.74 4.25
C ASN A 310 0.68 -4.97 5.74
N ARG A 311 1.92 -5.30 6.07
CA ARG A 311 2.49 -5.15 7.39
C ARG A 311 3.49 -3.99 7.37
N ILE A 312 3.43 -3.11 8.37
CA ILE A 312 4.20 -1.87 8.39
C ILE A 312 5.21 -1.87 9.54
N ASN A 313 6.44 -1.43 9.30
CA ASN A 313 7.45 -1.34 10.35
C ASN A 313 7.03 -0.35 11.45
N PRO A 314 6.72 -0.83 12.68
CA PRO A 314 6.21 0.05 13.72
C PRO A 314 7.26 1.03 14.26
N THR A 315 8.56 0.75 14.07
CA THR A 315 9.66 1.57 14.59
C THR A 315 9.78 2.91 13.87
N THR A 316 9.51 2.92 12.56
CA THR A 316 9.71 4.08 11.68
C THR A 316 8.38 4.76 11.30
N LEU A 317 7.27 4.05 11.47
CA LEU A 317 5.91 4.49 11.14
C LEU A 317 5.54 5.84 11.74
N LYS A 318 4.93 6.70 10.93
CA LYS A 318 4.28 7.94 11.36
C LYS A 318 2.78 7.84 11.14
N LYS A 319 2.01 8.09 12.20
CA LYS A 319 0.54 8.07 12.17
C LYS A 319 0.02 9.49 12.06
N LEU A 320 -0.81 9.73 11.07
CA LEU A 320 -1.44 11.00 10.77
C LEU A 320 -2.91 10.91 11.12
N GLN A 321 -3.35 11.72 12.06
CA GLN A 321 -4.76 11.85 12.41
C GLN A 321 -5.33 13.06 11.67
N SER A 322 -6.46 12.85 11.00
CA SER A 322 -7.20 13.96 10.41
C SER A 322 -8.12 14.60 11.43
N ASN A 323 -7.97 15.90 11.64
CA ASN A 323 -8.88 16.71 12.46
C ASN A 323 -10.24 16.93 11.77
N ARG A 324 -10.35 16.57 10.49
CA ARG A 324 -11.60 16.67 9.71
C ARG A 324 -12.38 15.35 9.83
N SER A 325 -13.62 15.46 10.30
CA SER A 325 -14.57 14.35 10.32
C SER A 325 -14.66 13.69 8.93
N GLY A 326 -14.45 12.37 8.89
CA GLY A 326 -14.61 11.57 7.67
C GLY A 326 -13.39 11.45 6.74
N ALA A 327 -12.26 12.10 7.03
CA ALA A 327 -11.06 11.97 6.19
C ALA A 327 -10.28 10.65 6.43
N GLY A 328 -10.45 10.03 7.61
CA GLY A 328 -9.79 8.79 8.02
C GLY A 328 -8.32 8.97 8.43
N ASP A 329 -7.74 7.94 9.02
CA ASP A 329 -6.36 7.93 9.49
C ASP A 329 -5.41 7.51 8.36
N TYR A 330 -4.32 8.27 8.19
CA TYR A 330 -3.25 7.96 7.24
C TYR A 330 -2.00 7.58 7.98
N TRP A 331 -1.24 6.64 7.44
CA TRP A 331 0.05 6.20 7.94
C TRP A 331 1.10 6.47 6.87
N VAL A 332 2.29 6.87 7.31
CA VAL A 332 3.42 7.15 6.42
C VAL A 332 4.63 6.33 6.87
N SER A 333 5.14 5.53 5.94
CA SER A 333 6.37 4.77 6.10
C SER A 333 7.50 5.44 5.31
N PRO A 334 8.72 5.57 5.84
CA PRO A 334 9.77 6.34 5.15
C PRO A 334 10.21 5.77 3.80
N ASN A 335 10.14 4.46 3.59
CA ASN A 335 10.58 3.80 2.36
C ASN A 335 9.83 2.47 2.14
N ASP A 336 10.15 1.78 1.03
CA ASP A 336 9.55 0.49 0.65
C ASP A 336 9.85 -0.62 1.65
N THR A 337 11.04 -0.65 2.24
CA THR A 337 11.44 -1.73 3.15
C THR A 337 10.62 -1.74 4.45
N ASP A 338 10.01 -0.61 4.78
CA ASP A 338 9.10 -0.44 5.91
C ASP A 338 7.65 -0.88 5.59
N VAL A 339 7.37 -1.32 4.35
CA VAL A 339 6.05 -1.77 3.89
C VAL A 339 6.16 -3.17 3.28
N ARG A 340 5.48 -4.15 3.88
CA ARG A 340 5.52 -5.54 3.42
C ARG A 340 4.15 -6.00 2.96
N PRO A 341 3.86 -6.07 1.65
CA PRO A 341 2.65 -6.74 1.19
C PRO A 341 2.64 -8.20 1.66
N TYR A 342 1.49 -8.63 2.16
CA TYR A 342 1.26 -10.03 2.52
C TYR A 342 -0.11 -10.54 2.05
N GLY A 343 -0.95 -9.68 1.47
CA GLY A 343 -2.23 -10.08 0.90
C GLY A 343 -2.79 -9.06 -0.07
N ILE A 344 -3.77 -9.50 -0.87
CA ILE A 344 -4.67 -8.63 -1.61
C ILE A 344 -6.11 -8.89 -1.16
N CYS A 345 -6.91 -7.84 -1.07
CA CYS A 345 -8.33 -7.92 -0.74
C CYS A 345 -9.13 -7.56 -2.00
N ILE A 346 -9.91 -8.51 -2.51
CA ILE A 346 -10.75 -8.33 -3.71
C ILE A 346 -12.22 -8.31 -3.29
N ARG A 347 -12.98 -7.39 -3.86
CA ARG A 347 -14.43 -7.33 -3.67
C ARG A 347 -15.14 -6.96 -4.96
N GLN A 348 -16.27 -7.62 -5.21
CA GLN A 348 -17.17 -7.25 -6.30
C GLN A 348 -17.87 -5.93 -5.95
N VAL A 349 -17.95 -5.02 -6.93
CA VAL A 349 -18.70 -3.78 -6.79
C VAL A 349 -20.13 -4.04 -7.24
N GLU A 350 -21.09 -3.91 -6.33
CA GLU A 350 -22.49 -3.95 -6.71
C GLU A 350 -22.79 -2.77 -7.63
N ASN A 351 -23.23 -3.07 -8.86
CA ASN A 351 -23.81 -2.06 -9.72
C ASN A 351 -25.11 -1.58 -9.06
N LYS A 352 -25.09 -0.40 -8.43
CA LYS A 352 -26.33 0.29 -8.09
C LYS A 352 -27.03 0.58 -9.41
N VAL A 353 -27.97 -0.28 -9.79
CA VAL A 353 -28.95 0.03 -10.83
C VAL A 353 -29.69 1.26 -10.32
N GLY A 354 -29.50 2.39 -11.00
CA GLY A 354 -30.18 3.63 -10.65
C GLY A 354 -31.68 3.39 -10.64
N HIS A 355 -32.34 3.68 -9.52
CA HIS A 355 -33.77 3.87 -9.44
C HIS A 355 -34.09 5.35 -9.62
#